data_AF-A0A8X6M7M8-F1
#
_entry.id   AF-A0A8X6M7M8-F1
#
_cell.length_a   1.000
_cell.length_b   1.000
_cell.length_c   1.000
_cell.angle_alpha   90.00
_cell.angle_beta   90.00
_cell.angle_gamma   90.00
#
_symmetry.space_group_name_H-M   'P 1'
#
loop_
_entity.id
_entity.type
_entity.pdbx_description
1 polymer ?
#
loop_
_entity_poly.entity_id
_entity_poly.type
_entity_poly.pdbx_seq_one_letter_code
_entity_poly.pdbx_strand_id
1 'polypeptide(L)'
;MFMLCESHSGYVWSIKIYVGKGTDVSEENKECSFFTQVVLALSKPLLNKGYCLTMDNYYNSPELKEMLLKSKTDFFGTLRPNRKDLPKQLKTEKLKKGDLLAYQRVESELDEEAVIMDEDGSIGVIILLVAVTTASDTGIGG
;
A
#
# COMPACT_ATOMS: atom_id res chain seq x y z
N MET A 1 9.19 -8.19 14.93
CA MET A 1 7.75 -8.34 15.22
C MET A 1 7.00 -7.42 14.29
N PHE A 2 5.85 -7.87 13.77
CA PHE A 2 4.97 -7.10 12.89
C PHE A 2 3.63 -6.94 13.57
N MET A 3 3.01 -5.77 13.43
CA MET A 3 1.73 -5.45 14.07
C MET A 3 0.83 -4.74 13.08
N LEU A 4 -0.46 -5.10 13.12
CA LEU A 4 -1.53 -4.35 12.49
C LEU A 4 -2.34 -3.70 13.60
N CYS A 5 -2.48 -2.37 13.53
CA CYS A 5 -3.19 -1.59 14.52
C CYS A 5 -4.30 -0.79 13.86
N GLU A 6 -5.39 -0.58 14.60
CA GLU A 6 -6.39 0.42 14.28
C GLU A 6 -5.78 1.81 14.50
N SER A 7 -5.98 2.72 13.56
CA SER A 7 -5.20 3.96 13.44
C SER A 7 -5.60 5.03 14.46
N HIS A 8 -6.85 5.06 14.90
CA HIS A 8 -7.36 6.10 15.80
C HIS A 8 -7.08 5.78 17.28
N SER A 9 -7.40 4.57 17.71
CA SER A 9 -7.29 4.12 19.10
C SER A 9 -5.97 3.42 19.38
N GLY A 10 -5.18 3.08 18.36
CA GLY A 10 -3.96 2.30 18.50
C GLY A 10 -4.21 0.85 18.90
N TYR A 11 -5.44 0.34 18.78
CA TYR A 11 -5.77 -1.03 19.15
C TYR A 11 -5.01 -2.02 18.28
N VAL A 12 -4.27 -2.93 18.90
CA VAL A 12 -3.51 -3.95 18.18
C VAL A 12 -4.46 -5.05 17.73
N TRP A 13 -4.72 -5.10 16.43
CA TRP A 13 -5.61 -6.10 15.82
C TRP A 13 -4.94 -7.46 15.68
N SER A 14 -3.70 -7.47 15.20
CA SER A 14 -2.97 -8.71 14.91
C SER A 14 -1.47 -8.49 15.05
N ILE A 15 -0.77 -9.53 15.51
CA ILE A 15 0.69 -9.55 15.72
C ILE A 15 1.27 -10.79 15.06
N LYS A 16 2.41 -10.63 14.36
CA LYS A 16 3.22 -11.74 13.88
C LYS A 16 4.66 -11.62 14.39
N ILE A 17 5.12 -12.66 15.09
CA ILE A 17 6.48 -12.71 15.63
C ILE A 17 7.43 -13.25 14.56
N TYR A 18 8.44 -12.46 14.19
CA TYR A 18 9.46 -12.89 13.25
C TYR A 18 10.42 -13.86 13.93
N VAL A 19 10.48 -15.09 13.43
CA VAL A 19 11.41 -16.14 13.90
C VAL A 19 12.22 -16.74 12.74
N GLY A 20 12.42 -15.97 11.66
CA GLY A 20 13.07 -16.43 10.44
C GLY A 20 12.18 -17.41 9.68
N LYS A 21 12.73 -18.56 9.28
CA LYS A 21 12.04 -19.56 8.45
C LYS A 21 10.79 -20.18 9.10
N GLY A 22 10.68 -20.13 10.44
CA GLY A 22 9.51 -20.63 11.16
C GLY A 22 8.44 -19.57 11.41
N THR A 23 8.52 -18.40 10.77
CA THR A 23 7.52 -17.34 10.98
C THR A 23 6.17 -17.82 10.46
N ASP A 24 5.15 -17.81 11.32
CA ASP A 24 3.79 -18.23 10.98
C ASP A 24 3.12 -17.25 10.01
N VAL A 25 3.31 -17.48 8.71
CA VAL A 25 2.64 -16.79 7.61
C VAL A 25 1.83 -17.80 6.79
N SER A 26 0.83 -17.31 6.05
CA SER A 26 -0.10 -18.17 5.32
C SER A 26 0.60 -18.92 4.17
N GLU A 27 0.37 -20.23 4.06
CA GLU A 27 0.80 -21.06 2.93
C GLU A 27 0.09 -20.70 1.61
N GLU A 28 -1.07 -20.02 1.68
CA GLU A 28 -1.85 -19.64 0.50
C GLU A 28 -1.08 -18.70 -0.45
N ASN A 29 -0.12 -17.93 0.07
CA ASN A 29 0.66 -16.94 -0.68
C ASN A 29 2.17 -17.23 -0.63
N LYS A 30 2.56 -18.50 -0.50
CA LYS A 30 3.97 -18.91 -0.33
C LYS A 30 4.91 -18.46 -1.48
N GLU A 31 4.36 -18.25 -2.67
CA GLU A 31 5.09 -17.79 -3.86
C GLU A 31 5.39 -16.28 -3.80
N CYS A 32 4.67 -15.53 -2.96
CA CYS A 32 4.87 -14.10 -2.78
C CYS A 32 6.11 -13.80 -1.93
N SER A 33 6.55 -12.54 -1.95
CA SER A 33 7.60 -12.09 -1.03
C SER A 33 7.21 -12.28 0.43
N PHE A 34 8.19 -12.49 1.31
CA PHE A 34 7.95 -12.66 2.74
C PHE A 34 7.12 -11.50 3.34
N PHE A 35 7.39 -10.26 2.93
CA PHE A 35 6.64 -9.10 3.44
C PHE A 35 5.21 -9.06 2.92
N THR A 36 4.98 -9.43 1.66
CA THR A 36 3.63 -9.62 1.11
C THR A 36 2.87 -10.64 1.95
N GLN A 37 3.48 -11.79 2.25
CA GLN A 37 2.88 -12.84 3.07
C GLN A 37 2.55 -12.34 4.49
N VAL A 38 3.45 -11.58 5.13
CA VAL A 38 3.21 -11.00 6.45
C VAL A 38 2.03 -10.04 6.45
N VAL A 39 1.99 -9.09 5.49
CA VAL A 39 0.90 -8.10 5.42
C VAL A 39 -0.44 -8.80 5.20
N LEU A 40 -0.52 -9.70 4.22
CA LEU A 40 -1.74 -10.47 3.95
C LEU A 40 -2.17 -11.34 5.13
N ALA A 41 -1.21 -11.95 5.86
CA ALA A 41 -1.53 -12.73 7.05
C ALA A 41 -2.06 -11.87 8.21
N LEU A 42 -1.51 -10.67 8.41
CA LEU A 42 -1.99 -9.73 9.43
C LEU A 42 -3.39 -9.20 9.12
N SER A 43 -3.67 -8.92 7.84
CA SER A 43 -4.91 -8.28 7.40
C SER A 43 -5.98 -9.25 6.90
N LYS A 44 -5.71 -10.56 6.80
CA LYS A 44 -6.62 -11.57 6.22
C LYS A 44 -8.11 -11.42 6.59
N PRO A 45 -8.49 -11.21 7.87
CA PRO A 45 -9.90 -11.08 8.25
C PRO A 45 -10.54 -9.74 7.85
N LEU A 46 -9.74 -8.76 7.44
CA LEU A 46 -10.13 -7.40 7.07
C LEU A 46 -10.13 -7.16 5.55
N LEU A 47 -9.49 -8.04 4.79
CA LEU A 47 -9.52 -7.99 3.33
C LEU A 47 -10.96 -8.06 2.82
N ASN A 48 -11.25 -7.34 1.74
CA ASN A 48 -12.56 -7.22 1.10
C ASN A 48 -13.67 -6.61 1.95
N LYS A 49 -13.34 -5.93 3.07
CA LYS A 49 -14.34 -5.29 3.96
C LYS A 49 -14.38 -3.76 3.85
N GLY A 50 -13.71 -3.18 2.86
CA GLY A 50 -13.63 -1.72 2.69
C GLY A 50 -12.70 -1.03 3.69
N TYR A 51 -11.81 -1.76 4.34
CA TYR A 51 -10.73 -1.16 5.13
C TYR A 51 -9.61 -0.67 4.22
N CYS A 52 -8.93 0.37 4.68
CA CYS A 52 -7.74 0.89 4.05
C CYS A 52 -6.51 0.65 4.93
N LEU A 53 -5.43 0.13 4.35
CA LEU A 53 -4.18 -0.11 5.05
C LEU A 53 -3.24 1.09 4.92
N THR A 54 -2.66 1.55 6.02
CA THR A 54 -1.54 2.50 6.00
C THR A 54 -0.27 1.80 6.42
N MET A 55 0.78 1.84 5.61
CA MET A 55 2.02 1.11 5.88
C MET A 55 3.29 1.87 5.48
N ASP A 56 4.40 1.48 6.11
CA ASP A 56 5.73 2.01 5.82
C ASP A 56 6.19 1.61 4.39
N ASN A 57 7.05 2.43 3.79
CA ASN A 57 7.71 2.15 2.51
C ASN A 57 8.37 0.77 2.43
N TYR A 58 8.80 0.22 3.56
CA TYR A 58 9.46 -1.07 3.62
C TYR A 58 8.56 -2.23 3.15
N TYR A 59 7.25 -2.12 3.34
CA TYR A 59 6.28 -3.15 2.96
C TYR A 59 5.73 -2.96 1.55
N ASN A 60 5.90 -1.77 0.95
CA ASN A 60 5.30 -1.43 -0.33
C ASN A 60 6.02 -2.12 -1.50
N SER A 61 5.34 -3.06 -2.17
CA SER A 61 5.81 -3.72 -3.39
C SER A 61 4.71 -3.73 -4.47
N PRO A 62 5.07 -3.78 -5.78
CA PRO A 62 4.08 -3.95 -6.85
C PRO A 62 3.22 -5.21 -6.66
N GLU A 63 3.84 -6.31 -6.25
CA GLU A 63 3.14 -7.58 -5.95
C GLU A 63 2.08 -7.40 -4.84
N LEU A 64 2.45 -6.75 -3.73
CA LEU A 64 1.51 -6.51 -2.63
C LEU A 64 0.35 -5.61 -3.07
N LYS A 65 0.64 -4.56 -3.86
CA LYS A 65 -0.39 -3.69 -4.44
C LYS A 65 -1.43 -4.51 -5.19
N GLU A 66 -1.00 -5.36 -6.12
CA GLU A 66 -1.92 -6.20 -6.91
C GLU A 66 -2.79 -7.11 -6.03
N MET A 67 -2.20 -7.72 -5.00
CA MET A 67 -2.93 -8.62 -4.09
C MET A 67 -3.97 -7.89 -3.25
N LEU A 68 -3.66 -6.68 -2.79
CA LEU A 68 -4.58 -5.85 -1.99
C LEU A 68 -5.73 -5.32 -2.85
N LEU A 69 -5.45 -4.85 -4.06
CA LEU A 69 -6.47 -4.38 -5.01
C LEU A 69 -7.41 -5.50 -5.46
N LYS A 70 -6.87 -6.68 -5.79
CA LYS A 70 -7.69 -7.90 -6.04
C LYS A 70 -8.58 -8.27 -4.85
N SER A 71 -8.16 -7.89 -3.65
CA SER A 71 -8.89 -8.10 -2.41
C SER A 71 -9.72 -6.87 -1.97
N LYS A 72 -10.03 -5.95 -2.89
CA LYS A 72 -10.83 -4.73 -2.65
C LYS A 72 -10.40 -4.00 -1.38
N THR A 73 -9.08 -3.89 -1.20
CA THR A 73 -8.45 -3.32 -0.02
C THR A 73 -7.52 -2.21 -0.48
N ASP A 74 -7.94 -0.99 -0.20
CA ASP A 74 -7.15 0.19 -0.53
C ASP A 74 -5.90 0.25 0.38
N PHE A 75 -4.88 0.95 -0.09
CA PHE A 75 -3.76 1.26 0.80
C PHE A 75 -3.09 2.60 0.47
N PHE A 76 -2.45 3.13 1.52
CA PHE A 76 -1.61 4.31 1.48
C PHE A 76 -0.24 4.00 2.09
N GLY A 77 0.82 4.52 1.51
CA GLY A 77 2.14 4.41 2.10
C GLY A 77 3.13 5.38 1.50
N THR A 78 4.33 5.43 2.06
CA THR A 78 5.40 6.26 1.49
C THR A 78 6.21 5.48 0.46
N LEU A 79 6.79 6.17 -0.52
CA LEU A 79 7.77 5.63 -1.45
C LEU A 79 9.11 6.33 -1.29
N ARG A 80 10.17 5.60 -1.57
CA ARG A 80 11.50 6.19 -1.70
C ARG A 80 11.64 6.79 -3.11
N PRO A 81 12.21 8.01 -3.26
CA PRO A 81 12.44 8.64 -4.57
C PRO A 81 13.21 7.76 -5.56
N ASN A 82 14.12 6.94 -5.05
CA ASN A 82 14.97 6.07 -5.87
C ASN A 82 14.29 4.75 -6.29
N ARG A 83 12.98 4.56 -6.06
CA ARG A 83 12.27 3.33 -6.43
C ARG A 83 12.27 3.14 -7.95
N LYS A 84 12.55 1.91 -8.41
CA LYS A 84 12.77 1.59 -9.83
C LYS A 84 11.58 1.99 -10.71
N ASP A 85 10.38 1.70 -10.23
CA ASP A 85 9.14 1.80 -10.99
C ASP A 85 8.50 3.20 -10.96
N LEU A 86 9.15 4.15 -10.27
CA LEU A 86 8.70 5.54 -10.26
C LEU A 86 9.08 6.23 -11.60
N PRO A 87 8.13 6.89 -12.29
CA PRO A 87 8.38 7.66 -13.51
C PRO A 87 9.60 8.58 -13.38
N LYS A 88 10.41 8.66 -14.44
CA LYS A 88 11.64 9.48 -14.44
C LYS A 88 11.35 10.94 -14.14
N GLN A 89 10.23 11.44 -14.66
CA GLN A 89 9.75 12.80 -14.43
C GLN A 89 9.65 13.09 -12.93
N LEU A 90 9.03 12.19 -12.16
CA LEU A 90 8.89 12.34 -10.71
C LEU A 90 10.24 12.33 -9.97
N LYS A 91 11.26 11.66 -10.51
CA LYS A 91 12.62 11.64 -9.92
C LYS A 91 13.42 12.91 -10.18
N THR A 92 13.10 13.62 -11.25
CA THR A 92 13.86 14.81 -11.70
C THR A 92 13.20 16.12 -11.33
N GLU A 93 11.91 16.09 -10.97
CA GLU A 93 11.17 17.29 -10.59
C GLU A 93 11.69 17.90 -9.28
N LYS A 94 11.79 19.23 -9.28
CA LYS A 94 12.20 20.01 -8.11
C LYS A 94 11.00 20.81 -7.63
N LEU A 95 10.34 20.30 -6.60
CA LEU A 95 9.22 20.99 -5.95
C LEU A 95 9.75 22.12 -5.06
N LYS A 96 9.04 23.25 -5.05
CA LYS A 96 9.22 24.29 -4.03
C LYS A 96 8.30 23.96 -2.85
N LYS A 97 8.61 24.54 -1.69
CA LYS A 97 7.77 24.41 -0.51
C LYS A 97 6.32 24.82 -0.82
N GLY A 98 5.39 23.91 -0.57
CA GLY A 98 3.96 24.08 -0.85
C GLY A 98 3.51 23.71 -2.27
N ASP A 99 4.42 23.25 -3.13
CA ASP A 99 4.05 22.67 -4.42
C ASP A 99 3.60 21.20 -4.22
N LEU A 100 2.53 20.81 -4.92
CA LEU A 100 2.04 19.45 -4.98
C LEU A 100 2.03 18.96 -6.42
N LEU A 101 2.64 17.79 -6.66
CA LEU A 101 2.59 17.11 -7.95
C LEU A 101 1.94 15.74 -7.78
N ALA A 102 0.86 15.51 -8.53
CA ALA A 102 0.18 14.22 -8.58
C ALA A 102 0.39 13.56 -9.94
N TYR A 103 0.70 12.28 -9.91
CA TYR A 103 0.78 11.43 -11.09
C TYR A 103 -0.15 10.25 -10.91
N GLN A 104 -1.05 10.04 -11.87
CA GLN A 104 -1.95 8.90 -11.88
C GLN A 104 -1.51 7.92 -12.96
N ARG A 105 -1.40 6.65 -12.58
CA ARG A 105 -1.23 5.54 -13.50
C ARG A 105 -2.53 4.78 -13.57
N VAL A 106 -3.16 4.80 -14.74
CA VAL A 106 -4.33 3.97 -15.06
C VAL A 106 -3.81 2.64 -15.57
N GLU A 107 -3.91 1.59 -14.75
CA GLU A 107 -3.42 0.24 -15.08
C GLU A 107 -4.58 -0.68 -15.52
N SER A 108 -5.82 -0.40 -15.08
CA SER A 108 -7.08 -0.96 -15.59
C SER A 108 -8.28 -0.04 -15.25
N GLU A 109 -9.49 -0.30 -15.77
CA GLU A 109 -10.71 0.45 -15.39
C GLU A 109 -11.10 0.31 -13.89
N LEU A 110 -10.53 -0.68 -13.20
CA LEU A 110 -10.91 -1.07 -11.83
C LEU A 110 -9.88 -0.68 -10.75
N ASP A 111 -8.66 -0.31 -11.19
CA ASP A 111 -7.51 -0.13 -10.32
C ASP A 111 -6.77 1.16 -10.67
N GLU A 112 -6.80 2.11 -9.72
CA GLU A 112 -6.08 3.37 -9.86
C GLU A 112 -4.90 3.43 -8.89
N GLU A 113 -3.73 3.79 -9.42
CA GLU A 113 -2.56 4.15 -8.61
C GLU A 113 -2.30 5.63 -8.79
N ALA A 114 -2.26 6.37 -7.69
CA ALA A 114 -1.78 7.74 -7.67
C ALA A 114 -0.50 7.82 -6.85
N VAL A 115 0.46 8.59 -7.37
CA VAL A 115 1.66 8.98 -6.66
C VAL A 115 1.60 10.48 -6.44
N ILE A 116 1.62 10.90 -5.18
CA ILE A 116 1.59 12.31 -4.78
C ILE A 116 2.96 12.66 -4.23
N MET A 117 3.54 13.74 -4.73
CA MET A 117 4.77 14.31 -4.20
C MET A 117 4.46 15.66 -3.57
N ASP A 118 4.91 15.83 -2.33
CA ASP A 118 4.70 17.03 -1.53
C ASP A 118 6.02 17.48 -0.90
N GLU A 119 6.35 18.76 -1.01
CA GLU A 119 7.52 19.38 -0.37
C GLU A 119 7.06 20.22 0.82
N ASP A 120 7.07 19.59 2.00
CA ASP A 120 6.62 20.21 3.25
C ASP A 120 7.66 21.17 3.85
N GLY A 121 8.87 21.26 3.27
CA GLY A 121 9.95 22.16 3.72
C GLY A 121 10.51 21.87 5.12
N SER A 122 9.95 20.90 5.84
CA SER A 122 10.43 20.41 7.15
C SER A 122 11.11 19.04 7.03
N ILE A 123 10.63 18.18 6.13
CA ILE A 123 11.03 16.77 5.98
C ILE A 123 11.60 16.48 4.56
N GLY A 124 11.50 17.44 3.64
CA GLY A 124 11.84 17.28 2.22
C GLY A 124 10.67 16.69 1.41
N VAL A 125 10.96 16.20 0.20
CA VAL A 125 9.96 15.58 -0.69
C VAL A 125 9.42 14.28 -0.07
N ILE A 126 8.13 14.26 0.25
CA ILE A 126 7.38 13.07 0.64
C ILE A 126 6.70 12.53 -0.62
N ILE A 127 6.91 11.25 -0.91
CA ILE A 127 6.20 10.55 -1.99
C ILE A 127 5.18 9.62 -1.35
N LEU A 128 3.90 9.88 -1.58
CA LEU A 128 2.80 9.05 -1.15
C LEU A 128 2.33 8.18 -2.32
N LEU A 129 2.24 6.88 -2.07
CA LEU A 129 1.55 5.92 -2.91
C LEU A 129 0.14 5.75 -2.41
N VAL A 130 -0.82 5.95 -3.30
CA VAL A 130 -2.24 5.72 -3.12
C VAL A 130 -2.64 4.63 -4.10
N ALA A 131 -3.25 3.56 -3.61
CA ALA A 131 -3.93 2.60 -4.47
C ALA A 131 -5.37 2.44 -3.99
N VAL A 132 -6.30 2.67 -4.91
CA VAL A 132 -7.75 2.63 -4.63
C VAL A 132 -8.44 1.70 -5.61
N THR A 133 -9.33 0.86 -5.08
CA THR A 133 -10.27 0.07 -5.87
C THR A 133 -11.41 0.97 -6.32
N THR A 134 -11.64 1.09 -7.62
CA THR A 134 -12.80 1.85 -8.12
C THR A 134 -14.06 0.99 -8.04
N ALA A 135 -15.20 1.62 -7.75
CA ALA A 135 -16.47 0.93 -7.69
C ALA A 135 -16.91 0.53 -9.11
N SER A 136 -16.75 -0.75 -9.46
CA SER A 136 -17.64 -1.35 -10.47
C SER A 136 -19.01 -1.51 -9.83
N ASP A 137 -20.03 -0.99 -10.52
CA ASP A 137 -21.44 -1.04 -10.17
C ASP A 137 -21.82 -2.32 -9.42
N THR A 138 -22.51 -2.14 -8.30
CA THR A 138 -23.31 -3.20 -7.69
C THR A 138 -24.32 -3.69 -8.71
N GLY A 139 -23.95 -4.72 -9.47
CA GLY A 139 -24.87 -5.55 -10.21
C GLY A 139 -25.85 -6.16 -9.22
N ILE A 140 -27.04 -5.55 -9.14
CA ILE A 140 -28.22 -6.18 -8.56
C ILE A 140 -28.46 -7.47 -9.33
N GLY A 141 -28.45 -8.60 -8.62
CA GLY A 141 -28.92 -9.89 -9.12
C GLY A 141 -28.65 -10.95 -8.05
N GLY A 142 -29.64 -11.64 -7.49
CA GLY A 142 -31.09 -11.67 -7.64
C GLY A 142 -31.62 -12.63 -6.57
#